data_AF-A0A2E4PC07-F1
#
_entry.id   AF-A0A2E4PC07-F1
#
_cell.length_a   1.000
_cell.length_b   1.000
_cell.length_c   1.000
_cell.angle_alpha   90.00
_cell.angle_beta   90.00
_cell.angle_gamma   90.00
#
_symmetry.space_group_name_H-M   'P 1'
#
loop_
_entity.id
_entity.type
_entity.pdbx_description
1 polymer ?
#
loop_
_entity_poly.entity_id
_entity_poly.type
_entity_poly.pdbx_seq_one_letter_code
_entity_poly.pdbx_strand_id
1 'polypeptide(L)'
;MKAFIFSLFLLLLIACKPVPETCRQLEAIVTHEKFLKHFRLCERNDVNIALYNSGEGDDKSLLCEGFELPCGKMVYSYNADFDVNFEKASNGEVTNPRIVYFKVKNKYEFLETETNRHLIATVANDGTVSFSSIGVF
;
A
#
# COMPACT_ATOMS: atom_id res chain seq x y z
N MET A 1 -16.47 44.93 13.73
CA MET A 1 -16.65 43.53 14.13
C MET A 1 -17.09 42.62 12.97
N LYS A 2 -16.48 42.76 11.77
CA LYS A 2 -16.75 41.92 10.58
C LYS A 2 -15.48 41.29 9.96
N ALA A 3 -14.29 41.83 10.28
CA ALA A 3 -13.01 41.31 9.79
C ALA A 3 -12.54 40.03 10.50
N PHE A 4 -13.09 39.73 11.70
CA PHE A 4 -12.65 38.58 12.50
C PHE A 4 -13.23 37.23 12.04
N ILE A 5 -14.37 37.23 11.34
CA ILE A 5 -15.01 36.00 10.84
C ILE A 5 -14.33 35.52 9.54
N PHE A 6 -13.74 36.44 8.78
CA PHE A 6 -13.08 36.11 7.51
C PHE A 6 -11.72 35.42 7.71
N SER A 7 -11.00 35.70 8.79
CA SER A 7 -9.72 35.02 9.09
C SER A 7 -9.92 33.56 9.50
N LEU A 8 -11.06 33.21 10.12
CA LEU A 8 -11.36 31.85 10.57
C LEU A 8 -11.67 30.90 9.39
N PHE A 9 -12.33 31.40 8.34
CA PHE A 9 -12.58 30.63 7.12
C PHE A 9 -11.31 30.41 6.28
N LEU A 10 -10.38 31.37 6.30
CA LEU A 10 -9.12 31.24 5.56
C LEU A 10 -8.18 30.17 6.18
N LEU A 11 -8.26 29.94 7.49
CA LEU A 11 -7.47 28.93 8.20
C LEU A 11 -7.96 27.49 7.96
N LEU A 12 -9.26 27.28 7.75
CA LEU A 12 -9.84 25.95 7.48
C LEU A 12 -9.47 25.42 6.08
N LEU A 13 -9.22 26.30 5.10
CA LEU A 13 -8.88 25.92 3.73
C LEU A 13 -7.44 25.41 3.57
N ILE A 14 -6.57 25.64 4.55
CA ILE A 14 -5.15 25.26 4.49
C ILE A 14 -4.91 23.85 5.08
N ALA A 15 -5.91 23.25 5.72
CA ALA A 15 -5.74 21.97 6.42
C ALA A 15 -5.92 20.72 5.53
N CYS A 16 -6.52 20.83 4.34
CA CYS A 16 -6.70 19.68 3.45
C CYS A 16 -5.53 19.58 2.45
N LYS A 17 -4.41 18.99 2.88
CA LYS A 17 -3.41 18.52 1.90
C LYS A 17 -4.03 17.36 1.10
N PRO A 18 -3.98 17.39 -0.25
CA PRO A 18 -4.48 16.29 -1.04
C PRO A 18 -3.67 15.02 -0.73
N VAL A 19 -4.36 13.91 -0.45
CA VAL A 19 -3.73 12.59 -0.29
C VAL A 19 -3.01 12.24 -1.59
N PRO A 20 -1.73 11.82 -1.56
CA PRO A 20 -1.00 11.43 -2.76
C PRO A 20 -1.75 10.37 -3.57
N GLU A 21 -1.75 10.48 -4.90
CA GLU A 21 -2.47 9.56 -5.79
C GLU A 21 -2.06 8.09 -5.54
N THR A 22 -0.78 7.83 -5.30
CA THR A 22 -0.28 6.50 -4.94
C THR A 22 -0.97 5.94 -3.69
N CYS A 23 -1.20 6.77 -2.66
CA CYS A 23 -1.86 6.31 -1.43
C CYS A 23 -3.34 6.01 -1.66
N ARG A 24 -4.04 6.82 -2.47
CA ARG A 24 -5.42 6.53 -2.87
C ARG A 24 -5.53 5.22 -3.67
N GLN A 25 -4.59 4.99 -4.59
CA GLN A 25 -4.54 3.76 -5.39
C GLN A 25 -4.25 2.54 -4.51
N LEU A 26 -3.30 2.65 -3.58
CA LEU A 26 -3.00 1.59 -2.62
C LEU A 26 -4.20 1.28 -1.73
N GLU A 27 -4.87 2.28 -1.18
CA GLU A 27 -6.10 2.10 -0.40
C GLU A 27 -7.14 1.29 -1.18
N ALA A 28 -7.41 1.67 -2.43
CA ALA A 28 -8.35 0.97 -3.31
C ALA A 28 -7.94 -0.48 -3.58
N ILE A 29 -6.62 -0.76 -3.69
CA ILE A 29 -6.11 -2.11 -3.89
C ILE A 29 -6.23 -2.94 -2.60
N VAL A 30 -5.77 -2.44 -1.46
CA VAL A 30 -5.61 -3.23 -0.23
C VAL A 30 -6.94 -3.50 0.48
N THR A 31 -7.92 -2.62 0.29
CA THR A 31 -9.29 -2.80 0.80
C THR A 31 -10.13 -3.72 -0.11
N HIS A 32 -9.65 -4.01 -1.32
CA HIS A 32 -10.36 -4.89 -2.25
C HIS A 32 -10.34 -6.35 -1.79
N GLU A 33 -11.51 -7.01 -1.84
CA GLU A 33 -11.72 -8.38 -1.33
C GLU A 33 -10.71 -9.40 -1.90
N LYS A 34 -10.41 -9.33 -3.20
CA LYS A 34 -9.40 -10.19 -3.84
C LYS A 34 -8.01 -10.06 -3.22
N PHE A 35 -7.57 -8.85 -2.90
CA PHE A 35 -6.27 -8.62 -2.26
C PHE A 35 -6.26 -9.18 -0.84
N LEU A 36 -7.31 -8.86 -0.07
CA LEU A 36 -7.50 -9.34 1.31
C LEU A 36 -7.46 -10.87 1.39
N LYS A 37 -8.18 -11.54 0.49
CA LYS A 37 -8.23 -13.01 0.42
C LYS A 37 -6.89 -13.60 -0.03
N HIS A 38 -6.25 -13.00 -1.03
CA HIS A 38 -4.99 -13.52 -1.58
C HIS A 38 -3.88 -13.54 -0.51
N PHE A 39 -3.73 -12.47 0.27
CA PHE A 39 -2.70 -12.36 1.32
C PHE A 39 -3.21 -12.76 2.72
N ARG A 40 -4.47 -13.23 2.83
CA ARG A 40 -5.13 -13.61 4.09
C ARG A 40 -4.96 -12.54 5.18
N LEU A 41 -5.05 -11.25 4.83
CA LEU A 41 -4.67 -10.15 5.74
C LEU A 41 -5.47 -10.15 7.04
N CYS A 42 -6.77 -10.46 6.96
CA CYS A 42 -7.65 -10.52 8.12
C CYS A 42 -7.37 -11.71 9.04
N GLU A 43 -6.72 -12.76 8.54
CA GLU A 43 -6.39 -13.97 9.32
C GLU A 43 -5.00 -13.87 9.97
N ARG A 44 -4.20 -12.86 9.64
CA ARG A 44 -2.92 -12.60 10.30
C ARG A 44 -3.13 -12.29 11.79
N ASN A 45 -2.11 -12.48 12.62
CA ASN A 45 -2.21 -12.09 14.05
C ASN A 45 -1.96 -10.59 14.27
N ASP A 46 -1.26 -9.93 13.33
CA ASP A 46 -0.88 -8.53 13.46
C ASP A 46 -2.08 -7.62 13.19
N VAL A 47 -2.21 -6.60 14.04
CA VAL A 47 -3.20 -5.52 13.90
C VAL A 47 -2.73 -4.47 12.89
N ASN A 48 -1.42 -4.22 12.86
CA ASN A 48 -0.77 -3.29 11.93
C ASN A 48 0.02 -4.10 10.91
N ILE A 49 -0.29 -3.91 9.63
CA ILE A 49 0.32 -4.61 8.51
C ILE A 49 1.12 -3.59 7.71
N ALA A 50 2.41 -3.85 7.50
CA ALA A 50 3.26 -3.01 6.67
C ALA A 50 3.35 -3.54 5.23
N LEU A 51 3.25 -2.62 4.28
CA LEU A 51 3.62 -2.81 2.87
C LEU A 51 4.88 -1.99 2.58
N TYR A 52 5.80 -2.56 1.81
CA TYR A 52 7.08 -1.91 1.52
C TYR A 52 7.25 -1.67 0.02
N ASN A 53 7.46 -0.42 -0.38
CA ASN A 53 7.79 -0.02 -1.74
C ASN A 53 9.26 -0.31 -2.04
N SER A 54 9.54 -1.18 -2.99
CA SER A 54 10.91 -1.50 -3.43
C SER A 54 11.41 -0.62 -4.58
N GLY A 55 10.65 0.37 -5.02
CA GLY A 55 10.97 1.17 -6.22
C GLY A 55 11.61 2.53 -5.95
N GLU A 56 11.46 3.11 -4.76
CA GLU A 56 11.76 4.53 -4.53
C GLU A 56 12.18 4.81 -3.07
N GLY A 57 13.32 4.31 -2.59
CA GLY A 57 13.84 4.74 -1.30
C GLY A 57 15.10 4.02 -0.83
N ASP A 58 15.97 4.76 -0.15
CA ASP A 58 17.12 4.23 0.59
C ASP A 58 16.87 4.26 2.12
N ASP A 59 15.63 4.55 2.55
CA ASP A 59 15.24 4.68 3.95
C ASP A 59 13.83 4.10 4.23
N LYS A 60 13.54 3.75 5.50
CA LYS A 60 12.21 3.24 5.94
C LYS A 60 11.18 4.35 6.16
N SER A 61 11.17 5.37 5.31
CA SER A 61 10.22 6.49 5.46
C SER A 61 8.77 6.05 5.20
N LEU A 62 7.82 6.64 5.93
CA LEU A 62 6.39 6.42 5.74
C LEU A 62 5.93 7.07 4.44
N LEU A 63 5.33 6.28 3.54
CA LEU A 63 4.77 6.76 2.28
C LEU A 63 3.29 7.12 2.40
N CYS A 64 2.52 6.25 3.05
CA CYS A 64 1.09 6.42 3.21
C CYS A 64 0.68 6.16 4.65
N GLU A 65 -0.13 7.07 5.18
CA GLU A 65 -0.80 6.88 6.46
C GLU A 65 -1.68 5.61 6.44
N GLY A 66 -1.99 5.09 7.62
CA GLY A 66 -2.65 3.81 7.78
C GLY A 66 -4.06 3.78 7.18
N PHE A 67 -4.36 2.75 6.40
CA PHE A 67 -5.69 2.46 5.87
C PHE A 67 -6.38 1.42 6.74
N GLU A 68 -7.63 1.67 7.14
CA GLU A 68 -8.42 0.68 7.87
C GLU A 68 -9.02 -0.36 6.91
N LEU A 69 -8.76 -1.63 7.18
CA LEU A 69 -9.35 -2.75 6.46
C LEU A 69 -10.75 -3.07 7.00
N PRO A 70 -11.63 -3.71 6.19
CA PRO A 70 -12.96 -4.14 6.64
C PRO A 70 -12.99 -5.03 7.90
N CYS A 71 -11.86 -5.67 8.24
CA CYS A 71 -11.69 -6.46 9.45
C CYS A 71 -11.08 -5.70 10.65
N GLY A 72 -11.03 -4.37 10.60
CA GLY A 72 -10.56 -3.49 11.69
C GLY A 72 -9.04 -3.42 11.86
N LYS A 73 -8.29 -3.92 10.88
CA LYS A 73 -6.82 -3.88 10.87
C LYS A 73 -6.32 -2.67 10.11
N MET A 74 -5.10 -2.23 10.41
CA MET A 74 -4.49 -1.09 9.74
C MET A 74 -3.39 -1.53 8.78
N VAL A 75 -3.37 -0.98 7.57
CA VAL A 75 -2.30 -1.18 6.58
C VAL A 75 -1.53 0.11 6.38
N TYR A 76 -0.22 0.08 6.56
CA TYR A 76 0.68 1.20 6.37
C TYR A 76 1.62 0.94 5.19
N SER A 77 2.00 1.99 4.45
CA SER A 77 2.99 1.87 3.37
C SER A 77 4.27 2.62 3.71
N TYR A 78 5.41 1.97 3.49
CA TYR A 78 6.75 2.48 3.74
C TYR A 78 7.63 2.31 2.52
N ASN A 79 8.69 3.10 2.41
CA ASN A 79 9.82 2.76 1.56
C ASN A 79 10.59 1.57 2.16
N ALA A 80 11.07 0.69 1.28
CA ALA A 80 12.04 -0.33 1.66
C ALA A 80 13.43 0.30 1.73
N ASP A 81 14.28 -0.19 2.63
CA ASP A 81 15.72 0.08 2.68
C ASP A 81 16.55 -1.06 2.04
N PHE A 82 15.90 -1.87 1.20
CA PHE A 82 16.46 -3.04 0.53
C PHE A 82 15.76 -3.31 -0.80
N ASP A 83 16.48 -3.94 -1.71
CA ASP A 83 15.93 -4.42 -2.98
C ASP A 83 15.37 -5.83 -2.83
N VAL A 84 14.19 -6.08 -3.42
CA VAL A 84 13.64 -7.43 -3.57
C VAL A 84 13.66 -7.83 -5.03
N ASN A 85 14.21 -9.01 -5.29
CA ASN A 85 14.14 -9.61 -6.62
C ASN A 85 12.83 -10.40 -6.77
N PHE A 86 11.86 -9.83 -7.49
CA PHE A 86 10.56 -10.43 -7.77
C PHE A 86 10.63 -11.68 -8.68
N GLU A 87 11.77 -11.93 -9.35
CA GLU A 87 11.98 -13.10 -10.23
C GLU A 87 12.56 -14.31 -9.51
N LYS A 88 13.18 -14.11 -8.34
CA LYS A 88 13.79 -15.19 -7.55
C LYS A 88 12.92 -15.42 -6.32
N ALA A 89 12.17 -16.53 -6.31
CA ALA A 89 11.53 -17.03 -5.10
C ALA A 89 12.59 -17.09 -3.98
N SER A 90 12.50 -16.20 -3.00
CA SER A 90 13.60 -15.95 -2.08
C SER A 90 13.67 -17.05 -1.03
N ASN A 91 14.41 -18.12 -1.32
CA ASN A 91 14.86 -19.09 -0.31
C ASN A 91 16.12 -18.59 0.44
N GLY A 92 16.38 -17.27 0.46
CA GLY A 92 17.54 -16.67 1.14
C GLY A 92 17.12 -15.57 2.11
N GLU A 93 17.54 -15.69 3.36
CA GLU A 93 17.39 -14.80 4.53
C GLU A 93 16.69 -13.44 4.33
N VAL A 94 15.38 -13.44 4.10
CA VAL A 94 14.55 -12.24 4.26
C VAL A 94 14.05 -12.21 5.71
N THR A 95 14.82 -11.57 6.60
CA THR A 95 14.58 -11.65 8.05
C THR A 95 13.44 -10.75 8.59
N ASN A 96 12.78 -9.91 7.76
CA ASN A 96 11.37 -9.46 7.85
C ASN A 96 11.08 -8.18 7.02
N PRO A 97 10.65 -8.32 5.76
CA PRO A 97 9.34 -7.77 5.35
C PRO A 97 8.34 -8.89 5.05
N ARG A 98 7.02 -8.59 5.06
CA ARG A 98 5.95 -9.57 4.81
C ARG A 98 5.17 -9.38 3.51
N ILE A 99 5.09 -8.16 2.98
CA ILE A 99 4.55 -7.88 1.64
C ILE A 99 5.31 -6.69 1.09
N VAL A 100 5.98 -6.88 -0.04
CA VAL A 100 6.64 -5.81 -0.80
C VAL A 100 5.85 -5.52 -2.06
N TYR A 101 5.96 -4.31 -2.57
CA TYR A 101 5.37 -3.95 -3.84
C TYR A 101 6.27 -3.03 -4.66
N PHE A 102 6.05 -3.09 -5.96
CA PHE A 102 6.69 -2.22 -6.93
C PHE A 102 5.62 -1.67 -7.88
N LYS A 103 5.73 -0.38 -8.21
CA LYS A 103 4.78 0.32 -9.09
C LYS A 103 5.43 0.66 -10.43
N VAL A 104 4.76 0.27 -11.52
CA VAL A 104 5.06 0.72 -12.89
C VAL A 104 3.82 1.36 -13.47
N LYS A 105 3.82 2.67 -13.65
CA LYS A 105 2.66 3.42 -14.14
C LYS A 105 1.43 3.14 -13.27
N ASN A 106 0.43 2.47 -13.81
CA ASN A 106 -0.82 2.13 -13.13
C ASN A 106 -0.90 0.66 -12.68
N LYS A 107 0.21 -0.08 -12.79
CA LYS A 107 0.34 -1.47 -12.39
C LYS A 107 1.17 -1.56 -11.11
N TYR A 108 0.69 -2.37 -10.18
CA TYR A 108 1.35 -2.71 -8.92
C TYR A 108 1.60 -4.21 -8.89
N GLU A 109 2.84 -4.62 -8.62
CA GLU A 109 3.20 -6.01 -8.38
C GLU A 109 3.48 -6.18 -6.89
N PHE A 110 2.82 -7.14 -6.25
CA PHE A 110 2.94 -7.43 -4.82
C PHE A 110 3.52 -8.82 -4.60
N LEU A 111 4.46 -8.93 -3.66
CA LEU A 111 5.11 -10.17 -3.24
C LEU A 111 5.09 -10.33 -1.73
N GLU A 112 4.46 -11.39 -1.24
CA GLU A 112 4.67 -11.88 0.11
C GLU A 112 5.88 -12.79 0.13
N THR A 113 6.97 -12.30 0.71
CA THR A 113 8.30 -12.91 0.73
C THR A 113 8.36 -14.23 1.50
N GLU A 114 7.50 -14.45 2.50
CA GLU A 114 7.46 -15.69 3.29
C GLU A 114 6.82 -16.85 2.52
N THR A 115 5.71 -16.60 1.84
CA THR A 115 4.94 -17.64 1.13
C THR A 115 5.08 -17.58 -0.38
N ASN A 116 5.92 -16.69 -0.90
CA ASN A 116 6.06 -16.37 -2.32
C ASN A 116 4.73 -16.10 -3.04
N ARG A 117 3.75 -15.49 -2.34
CA ARG A 117 2.47 -15.16 -2.97
C ARG A 117 2.62 -13.91 -3.80
N HIS A 118 2.25 -14.03 -5.07
CA HIS A 118 2.38 -12.98 -6.06
C HIS A 118 1.02 -12.53 -6.57
N LEU A 119 0.79 -11.22 -6.53
CA LEU A 119 -0.44 -10.61 -7.02
C LEU A 119 -0.12 -9.35 -7.83
N ILE A 120 -0.70 -9.25 -9.02
CA ILE A 120 -0.65 -8.03 -9.81
C ILE A 120 -2.01 -7.32 -9.68
N ALA A 121 -1.97 -6.03 -9.36
CA ALA A 121 -3.12 -5.15 -9.45
C ALA A 121 -2.89 -4.08 -10.53
N THR A 122 -3.91 -3.80 -11.34
CA THR A 122 -3.91 -2.68 -12.29
C THR A 122 -5.05 -1.75 -11.93
N VAL A 123 -4.75 -0.46 -11.76
CA VAL A 123 -5.74 0.58 -11.47
C VAL A 123 -6.06 1.35 -12.75
N ALA A 124 -7.31 1.38 -13.15
CA ALA A 124 -7.76 2.18 -14.29
C ALA A 124 -7.93 3.66 -13.89
N ASN A 125 -8.04 4.55 -14.88
CA ASN A 125 -8.13 6.00 -14.64
C ASN A 125 -9.40 6.41 -13.86
N ASP A 126 -10.44 5.58 -13.89
CA ASP A 126 -11.67 5.75 -13.13
C ASP A 126 -11.56 5.22 -11.69
N GLY A 127 -10.41 4.69 -11.30
CA GLY A 127 -10.16 4.07 -9.99
C GLY A 127 -10.53 2.59 -9.92
N THR A 128 -11.06 1.99 -11.00
CA THR A 128 -11.39 0.56 -11.02
C THR A 128 -10.13 -0.28 -10.85
N VAL A 129 -10.13 -1.18 -9.88
CA VAL A 129 -9.01 -2.11 -9.62
C VAL A 129 -9.30 -3.47 -10.25
N SER A 130 -8.37 -3.94 -11.06
CA SER A 130 -8.38 -5.28 -11.64
C SER A 130 -7.17 -6.07 -11.16
N PHE A 131 -7.32 -7.40 -11.06
CA PHE A 131 -6.27 -8.28 -10.56
C PHE A 131 -5.96 -9.36 -11.59
N SER A 132 -4.68 -9.61 -11.83
CA SER A 132 -4.19 -10.78 -12.53
C SER A 132 -3.32 -11.61 -11.60
N SER A 133 -3.63 -12.89 -11.46
CA SER A 133 -2.79 -13.83 -10.73
C SER A 133 -1.63 -14.26 -11.62
N ILE A 134 -0.40 -14.11 -11.13
CA ILE A 134 0.72 -14.91 -11.63
C ILE A 134 0.63 -16.25 -10.88
N GLY A 135 0.68 -17.36 -11.61
CA GLY A 135 0.48 -18.70 -11.06
C GLY A 135 1.39 -19.01 -9.87
N VAL A 136 0.85 -19.78 -8.92
CA VAL A 136 1.63 -20.43 -7.86
C VAL A 136 2.60 -21.42 -8.55
N PHE A 137 3.90 -21.24 -8.36
CA PHE A 137 4.92 -22.23 -8.76
C PHE A 137 5.14 -23.25 -7.64
#